data_AF-A0ABD3PTD8-F1
#
_entry.id   AF-A0ABD3PTD8-F1
#
_cell.length_a   1.000
_cell.length_b   1.000
_cell.length_c   1.000
_cell.angle_alpha   90.00
_cell.angle_beta   90.00
_cell.angle_gamma   90.00
#
_symmetry.space_group_name_H-M   'P 1'
#
loop_
_entity.id
_entity.type
_entity.pdbx_description
1 polymer ?
#
loop_
_entity_poly.entity_id
_entity_poly.type
_entity_poly.pdbx_seq_one_letter_code
_entity_poly.pdbx_strand_id
1 'polypeptide(L)'
;MPRFKELLQYKEQFGDTEVPKYYKPFPKLGPWKRSQRTMYKSGTIPQERVDMLNEVGFRLEWIHQDQKWDMRYAELQEFKKEFGHWIVPQNYERNKKLGTWVIHQRRQLKSRQLRHDRFQKLDEIGFVWNGPNTGRKKFLVPVSGLNLGQTDANGIKVCAEDGTAKSTVDNTDEKVEETPD
;
A
#
# COMPACT_ATOMS: atom_id res chain seq x y z
N MET A 1 -23.04 5.98 -6.20
CA MET A 1 -22.36 6.29 -7.48
C MET A 1 -22.48 5.12 -8.46
N PRO A 2 -23.43 5.13 -9.42
CA PRO A 2 -23.68 3.98 -10.31
C PRO A 2 -22.45 3.57 -11.14
N ARG A 3 -21.67 4.54 -11.61
CA ARG A 3 -20.42 4.30 -12.37
C ARG A 3 -19.32 3.60 -11.58
N PHE A 4 -19.25 3.88 -10.27
CA PHE A 4 -18.30 3.22 -9.39
C PHE A 4 -18.69 1.75 -9.17
N LYS A 5 -19.99 1.44 -9.07
CA LYS A 5 -20.48 0.05 -9.01
C LYS A 5 -20.16 -0.72 -10.29
N GLU A 6 -20.35 -0.11 -11.46
CA GLU A 6 -19.97 -0.69 -12.76
C GLU A 6 -18.46 -0.97 -12.84
N LEU A 7 -17.61 -0.10 -12.26
CA LEU A 7 -16.17 -0.33 -12.18
C LEU A 7 -15.82 -1.54 -11.31
N LEU A 8 -16.51 -1.72 -10.18
CA LEU A 8 -16.34 -2.88 -9.31
C LEU A 8 -16.73 -4.18 -10.02
N GLN A 9 -17.86 -4.19 -10.73
CA GLN A 9 -18.30 -5.34 -11.52
C GLN A 9 -17.31 -5.70 -12.63
N TYR A 10 -16.76 -4.68 -13.30
CA TYR A 10 -15.69 -4.90 -14.27
C TYR A 10 -14.44 -5.52 -13.61
N LYS A 11 -14.01 -4.99 -12.46
CA LYS A 11 -12.86 -5.51 -11.72
C LYS A 11 -13.05 -6.95 -11.26
N GLU A 12 -14.25 -7.30 -10.82
CA GLU A 12 -14.59 -8.68 -10.46
C GLU A 12 -14.47 -9.63 -11.66
N GLN A 13 -14.87 -9.17 -12.85
CA GLN A 13 -14.82 -9.98 -14.06
C GLN A 13 -13.41 -10.11 -14.69
N PHE A 14 -12.60 -9.05 -14.67
CA PHE A 14 -11.32 -8.99 -15.41
C PHE A 14 -10.09 -8.89 -14.50
N GLY A 15 -10.26 -8.72 -13.19
CA GLY A 15 -9.17 -8.59 -12.22
C GLY A 15 -8.50 -7.21 -12.19
N ASP A 16 -8.88 -6.29 -13.08
CA ASP A 16 -8.28 -4.94 -13.18
C ASP A 16 -9.33 -3.84 -13.33
N THR A 17 -8.89 -2.58 -13.32
CA THR A 17 -9.75 -1.41 -13.53
C THR A 17 -9.53 -0.73 -14.89
N GLU A 18 -8.79 -1.39 -15.79
CA GLU A 18 -8.43 -0.92 -17.12
C GLU A 18 -9.50 -1.26 -18.17
N VAL A 19 -10.70 -0.75 -17.90
CA VAL A 19 -11.82 -0.77 -18.83
C VAL A 19 -11.44 -0.14 -20.18
N PRO A 20 -11.65 -0.85 -21.31
CA PRO A 20 -11.53 -0.31 -22.66
C PRO A 20 -12.40 0.93 -22.88
N LYS A 21 -12.03 1.76 -23.87
CA LYS A 21 -12.81 2.95 -24.25
C LYS A 21 -14.28 2.59 -24.54
N TYR A 22 -14.50 1.42 -25.15
CA TYR A 22 -15.81 0.90 -25.49
C TYR A 22 -15.95 -0.50 -24.88
N TYR A 23 -16.55 -0.56 -23.70
CA TYR A 23 -16.94 -1.80 -23.06
C TYR A 23 -18.47 -1.91 -23.12
N LYS A 24 -18.99 -2.83 -23.94
CA LYS A 24 -20.42 -2.94 -24.29
C LYS A 24 -21.36 -3.03 -23.07
N PRO A 25 -21.04 -3.80 -22.01
CA PRO A 25 -21.90 -3.87 -20.83
C PRO A 25 -22.00 -2.54 -20.06
N PHE A 26 -20.94 -1.73 -20.06
CA PHE A 26 -20.91 -0.42 -19.38
C PHE A 26 -20.41 0.70 -20.33
N PRO A 27 -21.21 1.12 -21.33
CA PRO A 27 -20.74 2.01 -22.40
C PRO A 27 -20.38 3.42 -21.90
N LYS A 28 -20.96 3.83 -20.77
CA LYS A 28 -20.73 5.12 -20.12
C LYS A 28 -19.55 5.09 -19.13
N LEU A 29 -18.95 3.92 -18.88
CA LEU A 29 -17.82 3.77 -17.97
C LEU A 29 -16.55 4.43 -18.53
N GLY A 30 -16.25 4.25 -19.82
CA GLY A 30 -15.13 4.90 -20.50
C GLY A 30 -15.15 6.45 -20.39
N PRO A 31 -16.25 7.13 -20.79
CA PRO A 31 -16.40 8.57 -20.58
C PRO A 31 -16.29 9.00 -19.11
N TRP A 32 -16.86 8.23 -18.18
CA TRP A 32 -16.76 8.53 -16.76
C TRP A 32 -15.32 8.43 -16.23
N LYS A 33 -14.55 7.40 -16.64
CA LYS A 33 -13.11 7.28 -16.33
C LYS A 33 -12.35 8.54 -16.74
N ARG A 34 -12.59 9.00 -17.98
CA ARG A 34 -11.97 10.22 -18.50
C ARG A 34 -12.34 11.45 -17.67
N SER A 35 -13.61 11.60 -17.33
CA SER A 35 -14.09 12.70 -16.47
C SER A 35 -13.39 12.70 -15.11
N GLN A 36 -13.21 11.54 -14.46
CA GLN A 36 -12.48 11.46 -13.19
C GLN A 36 -11.02 11.90 -13.34
N ARG A 37 -10.33 11.47 -14.42
CA ARG A 37 -8.95 11.91 -14.72
C ARG A 37 -8.86 13.42 -14.97
N THR A 38 -9.82 14.00 -15.68
CA THR A 38 -9.89 15.45 -15.90
C THR A 38 -10.09 16.21 -14.59
N MET A 39 -11.05 15.79 -13.77
CA MET A 39 -11.34 16.42 -12.48
C MET A 39 -10.16 16.32 -11.51
N TYR A 40 -9.44 15.19 -11.53
CA TYR A 40 -8.20 15.01 -10.77
C TYR A 40 -7.12 15.99 -11.22
N LYS A 41 -6.91 16.13 -12.54
CA LYS A 41 -5.94 17.09 -13.09
C LYS A 41 -6.29 18.55 -12.76
N SER A 42 -7.58 18.90 -12.77
CA SER A 42 -8.04 20.25 -12.43
C SER A 42 -8.16 20.52 -10.93
N GLY A 43 -7.91 19.54 -10.06
CA GLY A 43 -8.04 19.69 -8.60
C GLY A 43 -9.48 19.85 -8.12
N THR A 44 -10.47 19.50 -8.96
CA THR A 44 -11.90 19.65 -8.65
C THR A 44 -12.57 18.36 -8.21
N ILE A 45 -11.82 17.25 -8.17
CA ILE A 45 -12.31 15.97 -7.65
C ILE A 45 -12.32 15.99 -6.12
N PRO A 46 -13.41 15.57 -5.46
CA PRO A 46 -13.43 15.42 -4.00
C PRO A 46 -12.40 14.40 -3.52
N GLN A 47 -11.72 14.68 -2.41
CA GLN A 47 -10.71 13.79 -1.83
C GLN A 47 -11.28 12.40 -1.51
N GLU A 48 -12.48 12.32 -0.94
CA GLU A 48 -13.19 11.06 -0.68
C GLU A 48 -13.30 10.19 -1.94
N ARG A 49 -13.56 10.82 -3.10
CA ARG A 49 -13.63 10.10 -4.37
C ARG A 49 -12.25 9.63 -4.83
N VAL A 50 -11.20 10.40 -4.58
CA VAL A 50 -9.82 9.99 -4.86
C VAL A 50 -9.46 8.77 -4.03
N ASP A 51 -9.79 8.77 -2.74
CA ASP A 51 -9.51 7.68 -1.82
C ASP A 51 -10.25 6.40 -2.24
N MET A 52 -11.56 6.50 -2.54
CA MET A 52 -12.35 5.37 -3.07
C MET A 52 -11.77 4.79 -4.37
N LEU A 53 -11.33 5.64 -5.29
CA LEU A 53 -10.74 5.20 -6.56
C LEU A 53 -9.37 4.55 -6.34
N ASN A 54 -8.57 5.07 -5.42
CA ASN A 54 -7.28 4.49 -5.05
C ASN A 54 -7.45 3.11 -4.41
N GLU A 55 -8.41 2.93 -3.51
CA GLU A 55 -8.69 1.67 -2.82
C GLU A 55 -9.02 0.54 -3.81
N VAL A 56 -9.80 0.84 -4.85
CA VAL A 56 -10.14 -0.16 -5.87
C VAL A 56 -9.04 -0.37 -6.90
N GLY A 57 -7.92 0.35 -6.80
CA GLY A 57 -6.80 0.29 -7.75
C GLY A 57 -7.09 1.03 -9.06
N PHE A 58 -8.03 1.98 -9.06
CA PHE A 58 -8.34 2.80 -10.22
C PHE A 58 -7.29 3.89 -10.44
N ARG A 59 -6.61 3.82 -11.58
CA ARG A 59 -5.52 4.74 -11.90
C ARG A 59 -6.05 6.07 -12.48
N LEU A 60 -6.01 7.12 -11.66
CA LEU A 60 -6.34 8.50 -12.03
C LEU A 60 -5.25 9.20 -12.84
N GLU A 61 -3.99 8.76 -12.73
CA GLU A 61 -2.87 9.27 -13.53
C GLU A 61 -2.71 8.54 -14.87
N TRP A 62 -2.12 9.23 -15.85
CA TRP A 62 -1.78 8.66 -17.15
C TRP A 62 -0.57 7.73 -17.02
N ILE A 63 -0.60 6.56 -17.68
CA ILE A 63 0.45 5.52 -17.65
C ILE A 63 1.87 6.07 -17.92
N HIS A 64 2.02 7.08 -18.77
CA HIS A 64 3.31 7.74 -19.03
C HIS A 64 3.91 8.46 -17.80
N GLN A 65 3.08 8.85 -16.83
CA GLN A 65 3.55 9.42 -15.57
C GLN A 65 4.15 8.34 -14.67
N ASP A 66 3.64 7.10 -14.73
CA ASP A 66 4.20 5.99 -13.94
C ASP A 66 5.56 5.56 -14.49
N GLN A 67 5.72 5.44 -15.81
CA GLN A 67 7.03 5.16 -16.40
C GLN A 67 8.07 6.20 -15.98
N LYS A 68 7.71 7.49 -16.03
CA LYS A 68 8.57 8.57 -15.55
C LYS A 68 8.84 8.48 -14.05
N TRP A 69 7.84 8.07 -13.26
CA TRP A 69 7.99 7.91 -11.81
C TRP A 69 8.94 6.76 -11.49
N ASP A 70 8.76 5.60 -12.11
CA ASP A 70 9.61 4.41 -11.92
C ASP A 70 11.05 4.69 -12.37
N MET A 71 11.26 5.42 -13.48
CA MET A 71 12.60 5.87 -13.88
C MET A 71 13.27 6.74 -12.80
N ARG A 72 12.53 7.70 -12.22
CA ARG A 72 13.07 8.58 -11.16
C ARG A 72 13.30 7.82 -9.86
N TYR A 73 12.46 6.83 -9.57
CA TYR A 73 12.65 5.93 -8.44
C TYR A 73 13.93 5.11 -8.59
N ALA A 74 14.21 4.57 -9.78
CA ALA A 74 15.47 3.89 -10.06
C ALA A 74 16.70 4.82 -9.91
N GLU A 75 16.60 6.05 -10.41
CA GLU A 75 17.65 7.07 -10.22
C GLU A 75 17.88 7.42 -8.73
N LEU A 76 16.82 7.44 -7.92
CA LEU A 76 16.93 7.63 -6.47
C LEU A 76 17.68 6.47 -5.80
N GLN A 77 17.39 5.23 -6.20
CA GLN A 77 18.11 4.06 -5.71
C GLN A 77 19.60 4.13 -6.06
N GLU A 78 19.93 4.58 -7.28
CA GLU A 78 21.32 4.76 -7.69
C GLU A 78 22.01 5.87 -6.89
N PHE A 79 21.33 6.99 -6.64
CA PHE A 79 21.84 8.05 -5.77
C PHE A 79 22.18 7.51 -4.36
N LYS A 80 21.34 6.64 -3.80
CA LYS A 80 21.63 6.03 -2.49
C LYS A 80 22.86 5.13 -2.54
N LYS A 81 23.06 4.37 -3.60
CA LYS A 81 24.26 3.54 -3.74
C LYS A 81 25.53 4.38 -3.79
N GLU A 82 25.48 5.52 -4.47
CA GLU A 82 26.63 6.42 -4.62
C GLU A 82 26.93 7.23 -3.35
N PHE A 83 25.91 7.84 -2.73
CA PHE A 83 26.09 8.80 -1.63
C PHE A 83 25.79 8.21 -0.24
N GLY A 84 25.23 7.00 -0.16
CA GLY A 84 24.92 6.35 1.10
C GLY A 84 23.72 6.96 1.85
N HIS A 85 22.98 7.93 1.28
CA HIS A 85 21.78 8.52 1.90
C HIS A 85 20.69 8.90 0.88
N TRP A 86 19.45 9.10 1.35
CA TRP A 86 18.29 9.46 0.51
C TRP A 86 18.08 10.99 0.35
N ILE A 87 18.98 11.79 0.92
CA ILE A 87 18.88 13.25 0.92
C ILE A 87 19.41 13.80 -0.41
N VAL A 88 18.53 13.87 -1.42
CA VAL A 88 18.87 14.48 -2.71
C VAL A 88 18.75 16.01 -2.60
N PRO A 89 19.81 16.79 -2.92
CA PRO A 89 19.73 18.24 -2.99
C PRO A 89 18.73 18.70 -4.06
N GLN A 90 18.04 19.81 -3.82
CA GLN A 90 17.11 20.39 -4.80
C GLN A 90 17.81 20.67 -6.14
N ASN A 91 18.97 21.30 -6.06
CA ASN A 91 19.83 21.61 -7.20
C ASN A 91 20.92 20.54 -7.35
N TYR A 92 20.52 19.27 -7.41
CA TYR A 92 21.48 18.20 -7.66
C TYR A 92 22.02 18.33 -9.09
N GLU A 93 23.26 18.80 -9.23
CA GLU A 93 23.83 19.26 -10.51
C GLU A 93 23.82 18.17 -11.59
N ARG A 94 24.12 16.92 -11.20
CA ARG A 94 24.14 15.76 -12.10
C ARG A 94 22.73 15.38 -12.58
N ASN A 95 21.70 15.63 -11.77
CA ASN A 95 20.33 15.30 -12.12
C ASN A 95 19.32 16.21 -11.40
N LYS A 96 19.14 17.42 -11.95
CA LYS A 96 18.20 18.44 -11.42
C LYS A 96 16.75 17.94 -11.40
N LYS A 97 16.41 17.00 -12.30
CA LYS A 97 15.07 16.40 -12.38
C LYS A 97 14.79 15.50 -11.18
N LEU A 98 15.79 14.77 -10.69
CA LEU A 98 15.66 13.94 -9.48
C LEU A 98 15.41 14.78 -8.23
N GLY A 99 16.20 15.86 -8.04
CA GLY A 99 16.01 16.79 -6.90
C GLY A 99 14.61 17.41 -6.89
N THR A 100 14.12 17.85 -8.06
CA THR A 100 12.74 18.36 -8.22
C THR A 100 11.70 17.28 -7.94
N TRP A 101 11.91 16.06 -8.43
CA TRP A 101 10.98 14.95 -8.24
C TRP A 101 10.85 14.57 -6.75
N VAL A 102 11.95 14.52 -6.00
CA VAL A 102 11.95 14.27 -4.55
C VAL A 102 11.09 15.30 -3.80
N ILE A 103 11.23 16.59 -4.15
CA ILE A 103 10.42 17.66 -3.55
C ILE A 103 8.94 17.49 -3.89
N HIS A 104 8.63 17.11 -5.12
CA HIS A 104 7.26 16.83 -5.54
C HIS A 104 6.64 15.67 -4.75
N GLN A 105 7.36 14.58 -4.50
CA GLN A 105 6.83 13.46 -3.70
C GLN A 105 6.49 13.92 -2.27
N ARG A 106 7.39 14.69 -1.64
CA ARG A 106 7.16 15.26 -0.29
C ARG A 106 5.95 16.19 -0.27
N ARG A 107 5.80 17.05 -1.28
CA ARG A 107 4.64 17.96 -1.40
C ARG A 107 3.34 17.18 -1.58
N GLN A 108 3.33 16.17 -2.44
CA GLN A 108 2.17 15.31 -2.69
C GLN A 108 1.76 14.55 -1.42
N LEU A 109 2.72 14.06 -0.63
CA LEU A 109 2.41 13.42 0.65
C LEU A 109 1.73 14.41 1.61
N LYS A 110 2.31 15.62 1.75
CA LYS A 110 1.75 16.68 2.61
C LYS A 110 0.35 17.12 2.18
N SER A 111 0.09 17.15 0.87
CA SER A 111 -1.22 17.50 0.32
C SER A 111 -2.16 16.31 0.13
N ARG A 112 -1.82 15.12 0.67
CA ARG A 112 -2.58 13.86 0.60
C ARG A 112 -2.94 13.44 -0.83
N GLN A 113 -2.08 13.81 -1.78
CA GLN A 113 -2.21 13.49 -3.22
C GLN A 113 -1.18 12.45 -3.67
N LEU A 114 -0.25 12.03 -2.80
CA LEU A 114 0.68 10.96 -3.14
C LEU A 114 -0.08 9.64 -3.17
N ARG A 115 0.04 8.92 -4.29
CA ARG A 115 -0.57 7.60 -4.44
C ARG A 115 -0.03 6.63 -3.38
N HIS A 116 -0.90 5.77 -2.86
CA HIS A 116 -0.56 4.85 -1.78
C HIS A 116 0.57 3.88 -2.17
N ASP A 117 0.56 3.33 -3.38
CA ASP A 117 1.62 2.46 -3.89
C ASP A 117 2.99 3.15 -3.99
N ARG A 118 3.00 4.43 -4.37
CA ARG A 118 4.23 5.24 -4.43
C ARG A 118 4.75 5.57 -3.04
N PHE A 119 3.83 5.84 -2.11
CA PHE A 119 4.17 5.99 -0.71
C PHE A 119 4.79 4.70 -0.17
N GLN A 120 4.13 3.54 -0.33
CA GLN A 120 4.65 2.25 0.11
C GLN A 120 6.03 1.94 -0.47
N LYS A 121 6.22 2.07 -1.79
CA LYS A 121 7.54 1.87 -2.42
C LYS A 121 8.64 2.74 -1.82
N LEU A 122 8.34 4.00 -1.49
CA LEU A 122 9.30 4.92 -0.88
C LEU A 122 9.51 4.63 0.62
N ASP A 123 8.46 4.25 1.33
CA ASP A 123 8.52 3.92 2.75
C ASP A 123 9.29 2.62 3.01
N GLU A 124 9.09 1.61 2.16
CA GLU A 124 9.80 0.32 2.21
C GLU A 124 11.31 0.46 2.07
N ILE A 125 11.80 1.44 1.29
CA ILE A 125 13.23 1.72 1.16
C ILE A 125 13.77 2.65 2.25
N GLY A 126 12.94 3.06 3.22
CA GLY A 126 13.30 3.98 4.28
C GLY A 126 13.56 5.40 3.78
N PHE A 127 12.81 5.85 2.78
CA PHE A 127 12.96 7.18 2.21
C PHE A 127 12.68 8.27 3.26
N VAL A 128 13.55 9.28 3.31
CA VAL A 128 13.40 10.38 4.28
C VAL A 128 12.45 11.45 3.74
N TRP A 129 11.23 11.47 4.28
CA TRP A 129 10.18 12.42 3.91
C TRP A 129 10.47 13.86 4.37
N ASN A 130 11.23 14.04 5.46
CA ASN A 130 11.59 15.35 5.99
C ASN A 130 12.94 15.82 5.41
N GLY A 131 12.96 16.97 4.72
CA GLY A 131 14.19 17.52 4.17
C GLY A 131 15.14 18.05 5.25
N PRO A 132 16.44 18.22 4.94
CA PRO A 132 17.45 18.69 5.90
C PRO A 132 17.16 20.11 6.45
N ASN A 133 16.27 20.88 5.80
CA ASN A 133 15.89 22.22 6.24
C ASN A 133 14.58 22.27 7.05
N THR A 134 14.08 21.13 7.54
CA THR A 134 12.89 21.11 8.39
C THR A 134 13.28 20.85 9.85
N GLY A 135 13.67 21.92 10.53
CA GLY A 135 13.62 21.96 11.99
C GLY A 135 12.17 21.95 12.44
N ARG A 136 11.49 20.79 12.40
CA ARG A 136 10.21 20.54 13.09
C ARG A 136 9.91 19.04 13.15
N LYS A 137 9.62 18.64 14.39
CA LYS A 137 9.39 17.30 14.96
C LYS A 137 8.69 16.29 14.04
N LYS A 138 9.33 15.13 13.89
CA LYS A 138 8.78 13.77 13.84
C LYS A 138 7.29 13.67 13.47
N PHE A 139 6.97 13.50 12.19
CA PHE A 139 5.75 12.78 11.82
C PHE A 139 6.08 11.29 11.82
N LEU A 140 5.96 10.67 13.00
CA LEU A 140 5.68 9.24 13.09
C LEU A 140 4.24 9.08 12.61
N VAL A 141 4.04 8.58 11.39
CA VAL A 141 2.76 7.94 11.07
C VAL A 141 2.86 6.55 11.69
N PRO A 142 1.96 6.15 12.60
CA PRO A 142 1.99 4.80 13.15
C PRO A 142 1.73 3.82 12.01
N VAL A 143 2.71 2.97 11.70
CA VAL A 143 2.44 1.73 10.98
C VAL A 143 1.77 0.82 12.01
N SER A 144 0.45 0.92 12.13
CA SER A 144 -0.35 0.04 12.98
C SER A 144 -1.71 -0.16 12.33
N GLY A 145 -1.75 -1.13 11.41
CA GLY A 145 -2.96 -1.53 10.72
C GLY A 145 -2.79 -2.79 9.85
N LEU A 146 -1.75 -3.58 10.07
CA LEU A 146 -1.70 -4.97 9.63
C LEU A 146 -1.77 -5.82 10.90
N ASN A 147 -2.93 -6.45 11.06
CA ASN A 147 -3.25 -7.37 12.13
C ASN A 147 -2.33 -8.61 11.94
N LEU A 148 -1.23 -8.65 12.68
CA LEU A 148 -0.44 -9.86 12.87
C LEU A 148 -0.98 -10.55 14.12
N GLY A 149 -1.28 -11.83 13.96
CA GLY A 149 -1.98 -12.67 14.92
C GLY A 149 -1.51 -12.52 16.36
N GLN A 150 -2.49 -12.66 17.24
CA GLN A 150 -2.34 -12.73 18.69
C GLN A 150 -1.23 -13.71 19.08
N THR A 151 -0.29 -13.24 19.90
CA THR A 151 0.53 -14.10 20.76
C THR A 151 0.26 -13.66 22.20
N ASP A 152 0.10 -14.64 23.09
CA ASP A 152 -0.31 -14.42 24.47
C ASP A 152 0.87 -14.09 25.40
N ALA A 153 0.52 -13.70 26.62
CA ALA A 153 1.34 -12.89 27.53
C ALA A 153 2.54 -13.59 28.19
N ASN A 154 3.08 -14.67 27.63
CA ASN A 154 4.14 -15.45 28.28
C ASN A 154 5.43 -15.66 27.48
N GLY A 155 5.63 -15.00 26.34
CA GLY A 155 6.98 -14.60 25.86
C GLY A 155 8.15 -15.59 26.00
N ILE A 156 7.94 -16.90 25.81
CA ILE A 156 9.01 -17.89 25.82
C ILE A 156 9.11 -18.54 24.44
N LYS A 157 10.27 -18.29 23.83
CA LYS A 157 10.76 -18.96 22.63
C LYS A 157 11.35 -20.29 23.07
N VAL A 158 10.68 -21.42 22.83
CA VAL A 158 11.27 -22.75 22.97
C VAL A 158 11.69 -23.29 21.61
N CYS A 159 13.00 -23.53 21.50
CA CYS A 159 13.63 -24.27 20.41
C CYS A 159 13.28 -25.77 20.50
N ALA A 160 13.63 -26.47 19.43
CA ALA A 160 13.20 -27.79 19.00
C ALA A 160 13.61 -28.99 19.89
N GLU A 161 13.19 -30.16 19.39
CA GLU A 161 13.83 -31.49 19.45
C GLU A 161 13.19 -32.53 20.39
N ASP A 162 12.51 -33.47 19.72
CA ASP A 162 12.57 -34.93 19.83
C ASP A 162 12.57 -35.63 21.20
N GLY A 163 11.66 -36.61 21.28
CA GLY A 163 12.05 -37.94 21.80
C GLY A 163 11.47 -38.37 23.14
N THR A 164 10.44 -39.22 23.04
CA THR A 164 10.45 -40.56 23.67
C THR A 164 10.35 -40.68 25.21
N ALA A 165 9.15 -41.13 25.60
CA ALA A 165 8.86 -42.32 26.43
C ALA A 165 8.46 -42.21 27.91
N LYS A 166 7.39 -42.99 28.18
CA LYS A 166 6.99 -43.72 29.40
C LYS A 166 6.48 -42.86 30.56
N SER A 167 5.56 -43.31 31.42
CA SER A 167 4.63 -44.44 31.54
C SER A 167 3.96 -44.26 32.92
N THR A 168 2.80 -44.89 33.16
CA THR A 168 2.22 -45.24 34.47
C THR A 168 1.69 -44.08 35.33
N VAL A 169 0.53 -44.12 36.00
CA VAL A 169 -0.36 -45.19 36.46
C VAL A 169 -1.70 -44.58 36.93
N ASP A 170 -2.75 -45.42 36.88
CA ASP A 170 -3.93 -45.53 37.76
C ASP A 170 -4.62 -44.29 38.34
N ASN A 171 -5.93 -44.19 38.09
CA ASN A 171 -6.88 -44.66 39.11
C ASN A 171 -8.31 -44.87 38.54
N THR A 172 -8.90 -45.95 39.03
CA THR A 172 -10.32 -46.33 39.05
C THR A 172 -11.18 -45.22 39.71
N ASP A 173 -12.50 -45.10 39.54
CA ASP A 173 -13.54 -46.08 39.79
C ASP A 173 -14.93 -45.55 39.34
N GLU A 174 -15.89 -46.48 39.25
CA GLU A 174 -17.35 -46.33 39.29
C GLU A 174 -18.03 -45.46 38.19
N LYS A 175 -19.00 -45.97 37.43
CA LYS A 175 -20.22 -46.58 37.97
C LYS A 175 -20.96 -47.35 36.88
N VAL A 176 -21.39 -48.55 37.26
CA VAL A 176 -22.23 -49.48 36.52
C VAL A 176 -23.70 -49.11 36.78
N GLU A 177 -24.52 -49.06 35.74
CA GLU A 177 -25.92 -49.51 35.87
C GLU A 177 -26.45 -49.99 34.50
N GLU A 178 -26.51 -51.32 34.43
CA GLU A 178 -27.40 -52.19 33.64
C GLU A 178 -28.88 -51.70 33.66
N THR A 179 -29.84 -52.01 32.78
CA THR A 179 -30.05 -52.86 31.59
C THR A 179 -31.49 -52.51 31.06
N PRO A 180 -32.24 -53.41 30.38
CA PRO A 180 -32.56 -53.47 28.95
C PRO A 180 -34.03 -53.04 28.68
N ASP A 181 -34.60 -52.97 27.47
CA ASP A 181 -34.77 -53.96 26.39
C ASP A 181 -35.34 -53.20 25.16
#